data_AF-A0A662SLQ1-F1
#
_entry.id   AF-A0A662SLQ1-F1
#
_cell.length_a   1.000
_cell.length_b   1.000
_cell.length_c   1.000
_cell.angle_alpha   90.00
_cell.angle_beta   90.00
_cell.angle_gamma   90.00
#
_symmetry.space_group_name_H-M   'P 1'
#
loop_
_entity.id
_entity.type
_entity.pdbx_description
1 polymer ?
#
loop_
_entity_poly.entity_id
_entity_poly.type
_entity_poly.pdbx_seq_one_letter_code
_entity_poly.pdbx_strand_id
1 'polypeptide(L)'
;MPVNFVVEGLDQVPNGWFYSLLRLGVLLFDSVPYEKVMVHGMMLDEQGREMHKSLGNFVPVMQIISKYGRDAFRAFVASKTPWSDIRFSWRELENSFRKINIIWNVYAFLGLYCSQYDLDESLVLKNLKSLDPEDRWLLSRTERVIREVRNKMDELHPHEAFNLLLDFVINDLSRLYIRIAREKLRSSEEERKIVSSLLFMVLKRTLVMLAPFLPFVTEKIYQESMRQESDPESIHMMSWPEPRDDMIDDEIEEEMEAAKALLEAINMARASAKIKKRQPLKRALVATTDPVLKRALAKFLLLFKIEGNVSKVQAISQDQRPEGRFSVVEFDKGTLYLDIEITPEVLAAGLAADIRRRIQEMRKELGLRRGIEKINCWILLDSETRNMIEPYVTSIIEDVDARKLKLVEKLEEIPEGCFMKEWDLDGRRISIWIQKIQ
;
A
#
# COMPACT_ATOMS: atom_id res chain seq x y z
N MET A 1 -10.67 -31.72 -32.13
CA MET A 1 -9.99 -30.41 -32.30
C MET A 1 -8.99 -30.26 -31.17
N PRO A 2 -7.84 -29.60 -31.39
CA PRO A 2 -6.81 -29.44 -30.37
C PRO A 2 -7.36 -28.69 -29.15
N VAL A 3 -6.89 -29.03 -27.95
CA VAL A 3 -7.14 -28.23 -26.75
C VAL A 3 -6.29 -26.97 -26.79
N ASN A 4 -6.83 -25.82 -26.36
CA ASN A 4 -6.11 -24.55 -26.49
C ASN A 4 -4.85 -24.46 -25.61
N PHE A 5 -4.86 -25.09 -24.44
CA PHE A 5 -3.75 -25.03 -23.49
C PHE A 5 -3.67 -26.30 -22.64
N VAL A 6 -2.45 -26.79 -22.41
CA VAL A 6 -2.16 -27.87 -21.48
C VAL A 6 -0.94 -27.52 -20.63
N VAL A 7 -0.99 -27.85 -19.33
CA VAL A 7 0.07 -27.55 -18.36
C VAL A 7 0.33 -28.75 -17.47
N GLU A 8 1.58 -29.20 -17.40
CA GLU A 8 2.02 -30.32 -16.58
C GLU A 8 3.49 -30.15 -16.15
N GLY A 9 3.95 -31.02 -15.25
CA GLY A 9 5.34 -31.04 -14.79
C GLY A 9 6.33 -31.53 -15.87
N LEU A 10 7.61 -31.24 -15.65
CA LEU A 10 8.70 -31.65 -16.55
C LEU A 10 8.77 -33.17 -16.78
N ASP A 11 8.36 -33.97 -15.79
CA ASP A 11 8.28 -35.42 -15.86
C ASP A 11 7.31 -35.92 -16.94
N GLN A 12 6.37 -35.08 -17.40
CA GLN A 12 5.37 -35.44 -18.41
C GLN A 12 5.84 -35.20 -19.86
N VAL A 13 7.03 -34.61 -20.04
CA VAL A 13 7.59 -34.32 -21.36
C VAL A 13 8.20 -35.57 -22.02
N PRO A 14 9.24 -36.21 -21.47
CA PRO A 14 9.79 -37.43 -22.04
C PRO A 14 8.93 -38.65 -21.69
N ASN A 15 8.41 -39.37 -22.69
CA ASN A 15 7.61 -40.60 -22.51
C ASN A 15 6.32 -40.45 -21.66
N GLY A 16 5.93 -39.23 -21.33
CA GLY A 16 4.74 -38.93 -20.53
C GLY A 16 3.51 -38.60 -21.37
N TRP A 17 2.58 -37.87 -20.76
CA TRP A 17 1.30 -37.49 -21.38
C TRP A 17 1.48 -36.68 -22.65
N PHE A 18 2.40 -35.71 -22.69
CA PHE A 18 2.56 -34.86 -23.87
C PHE A 18 2.93 -35.64 -25.12
N TYR A 19 3.82 -36.63 -24.97
CA TYR A 19 4.29 -37.46 -26.06
C TYR A 19 3.21 -38.44 -26.54
N SER A 20 2.53 -39.07 -25.59
CA SER A 20 1.48 -40.05 -25.86
C SER A 20 0.30 -39.40 -26.59
N LEU A 21 -0.16 -38.23 -26.12
CA LEU A 21 -1.23 -37.47 -26.76
C LEU A 21 -0.84 -37.02 -28.17
N LEU A 22 0.39 -36.54 -28.37
CA LEU A 22 0.85 -36.10 -29.69
C LEU A 22 0.86 -37.25 -30.69
N ARG A 23 1.39 -38.40 -30.30
CA ARG A 23 1.40 -39.60 -31.15
C ARG A 23 -0.01 -40.05 -31.53
N LEU A 24 -0.93 -40.13 -30.55
CA LEU A 24 -2.31 -40.53 -30.81
C LEU A 24 -3.04 -39.51 -31.70
N GLY A 25 -2.81 -38.21 -31.47
CA GLY A 25 -3.36 -37.13 -32.29
C GLY A 25 -2.99 -37.27 -33.76
N VAL A 26 -1.69 -37.46 -34.04
CA VAL A 26 -1.18 -37.60 -35.41
C VAL A 26 -1.63 -38.92 -36.05
N LEU A 27 -1.52 -40.05 -35.33
CA LEU A 27 -1.83 -41.38 -35.88
C LEU A 27 -3.32 -41.60 -36.15
N LEU A 28 -4.19 -41.05 -35.29
CA LEU A 28 -5.64 -41.32 -35.38
C LEU A 28 -6.41 -40.20 -36.07
N PHE A 29 -5.91 -38.95 -36.00
CA PHE A 29 -6.67 -37.77 -36.40
C PHE A 29 -5.90 -36.81 -37.31
N ASP A 30 -4.66 -37.12 -37.69
CA ASP A 30 -3.80 -36.25 -38.52
C ASP A 30 -3.73 -34.80 -37.99
N SER A 31 -3.73 -34.65 -36.66
CA SER A 31 -3.77 -33.35 -35.99
C SER A 31 -2.95 -33.36 -34.70
N VAL A 32 -2.34 -32.21 -34.38
CA VAL A 32 -1.80 -32.00 -33.03
C VAL A 32 -2.95 -31.93 -32.01
N PRO A 33 -2.77 -32.46 -30.78
CA PRO A 33 -3.83 -32.49 -29.77
C PRO A 33 -3.93 -31.21 -28.94
N TYR A 34 -2.93 -30.32 -29.00
CA TYR A 34 -2.87 -29.08 -28.22
C TYR A 34 -2.29 -27.93 -29.06
N GLU A 35 -2.74 -26.70 -28.79
CA GLU A 35 -2.22 -25.48 -29.42
C GLU A 35 -1.02 -24.89 -28.66
N LYS A 36 -1.11 -24.85 -27.32
CA LYS A 36 -0.05 -24.33 -26.44
C LYS A 36 0.25 -25.33 -25.31
N VAL A 37 1.53 -25.53 -25.03
CA VAL A 37 2.04 -26.39 -23.94
C VAL A 37 2.87 -25.54 -22.99
N MET A 38 2.59 -25.61 -21.69
CA MET A 38 3.45 -25.07 -20.64
C MET A 38 3.96 -26.21 -19.77
N VAL A 39 5.27 -26.19 -19.49
CA VAL A 39 5.90 -27.14 -18.59
C VAL A 39 6.31 -26.39 -17.34
N HIS A 40 5.80 -26.80 -16.18
CA HIS A 40 6.16 -26.19 -14.91
C HIS A 40 7.29 -26.95 -14.22
N GLY A 41 8.04 -26.25 -13.35
CA GLY A 41 9.05 -26.85 -12.49
C GLY A 41 8.44 -27.64 -11.32
N MET A 42 9.29 -28.34 -10.57
CA MET A 42 8.90 -29.15 -9.43
C MET A 42 8.89 -28.32 -8.13
N MET A 43 8.09 -28.74 -7.15
CA MET A 43 8.15 -28.16 -5.80
C MET A 43 9.18 -28.91 -4.95
N LEU A 44 10.18 -28.17 -4.46
CA LEU A 44 11.30 -28.67 -3.67
C LEU A 44 11.17 -28.24 -2.20
N ASP A 45 11.85 -28.93 -1.30
CA ASP A 45 11.97 -28.51 0.10
C ASP A 45 12.76 -27.20 0.26
N GLU A 46 12.84 -26.69 1.50
CA GLU A 46 13.57 -25.46 1.81
C GLU A 46 15.06 -25.50 1.43
N GLN A 47 15.65 -26.70 1.34
CA GLN A 47 17.04 -26.91 0.96
C GLN A 47 17.21 -27.17 -0.56
N GLY A 48 16.12 -27.20 -1.33
CA GLY A 48 16.14 -27.48 -2.76
C GLY A 48 16.24 -28.97 -3.09
N ARG A 49 15.87 -29.87 -2.18
CA ARG A 49 15.79 -31.31 -2.43
C ARG A 49 14.35 -31.69 -2.77
N GLU A 50 14.18 -32.80 -3.48
CA GLU A 50 12.86 -33.37 -3.71
C GLU A 50 12.17 -33.71 -2.38
N MET A 51 10.86 -33.45 -2.33
CA MET A 51 10.04 -33.76 -1.17
C MET A 51 9.65 -35.24 -1.16
N HIS A 52 10.08 -35.97 -0.12
CA HIS A 52 9.76 -37.39 0.07
C HIS A 52 9.22 -37.61 1.48
N LYS A 53 8.10 -38.35 1.61
CA LYS A 53 7.51 -38.66 2.93
C LYS A 53 8.50 -39.38 3.85
N SER A 54 9.31 -40.27 3.28
CA SER A 54 10.34 -41.03 4.02
C SER A 54 11.49 -40.17 4.53
N LEU A 55 11.78 -39.04 3.89
CA LEU A 55 12.82 -38.09 4.31
C LEU A 55 12.31 -37.06 5.33
N GLY A 56 11.00 -37.08 5.66
CA GLY A 56 10.38 -36.16 6.61
C GLY A 56 10.32 -34.69 6.15
N ASN A 57 10.73 -34.39 4.91
CA ASN A 57 10.75 -33.04 4.33
C ASN A 57 9.48 -32.72 3.50
N PHE A 58 8.54 -33.66 3.40
CA PHE A 58 7.27 -33.47 2.72
C PHE A 58 6.31 -32.59 3.56
N VAL A 59 5.78 -31.53 2.95
CA VAL A 59 4.79 -30.65 3.57
C VAL A 59 3.41 -30.89 2.94
N PRO A 60 2.43 -31.44 3.67
CA PRO A 60 1.08 -31.62 3.15
C PRO A 60 0.38 -30.29 2.86
N VAL A 61 -0.27 -30.17 1.71
CA VAL A 61 -1.05 -28.97 1.34
C VAL A 61 -2.13 -28.63 2.37
N MET A 62 -2.76 -29.65 2.98
CA MET A 62 -3.74 -29.41 4.04
C MET A 62 -3.14 -28.71 5.27
N GLN A 63 -1.89 -29.01 5.63
CA GLN A 63 -1.20 -28.32 6.72
C GLN A 63 -1.00 -26.84 6.40
N ILE A 64 -0.64 -26.53 5.15
CA ILE A 64 -0.50 -25.16 4.65
C ILE A 64 -1.84 -24.41 4.72
N ILE A 65 -2.90 -25.03 4.19
CA ILE A 65 -4.25 -24.44 4.15
C ILE A 65 -4.77 -24.20 5.57
N SER A 66 -4.60 -25.15 6.49
CA SER A 66 -5.05 -24.98 7.88
C SER A 66 -4.33 -23.84 8.60
N LYS A 67 -3.08 -23.53 8.24
CA LYS A 67 -2.28 -22.50 8.92
C LYS A 67 -2.44 -21.10 8.33
N TYR A 68 -2.48 -20.97 6.99
CA TYR A 68 -2.47 -19.68 6.30
C TYR A 68 -3.62 -19.48 5.31
N GLY A 69 -4.45 -20.49 5.08
CA GLY A 69 -5.54 -20.45 4.11
C GLY A 69 -5.11 -20.73 2.67
N ARG A 70 -6.11 -20.86 1.79
CA ARG A 70 -5.91 -21.23 0.38
C ARG A 70 -5.24 -20.11 -0.41
N ASP A 71 -5.70 -18.88 -0.25
CA ASP A 71 -5.18 -17.74 -1.00
C ASP A 71 -3.72 -17.41 -0.66
N ALA A 72 -3.28 -17.65 0.59
CA ALA A 72 -1.88 -17.47 0.93
C ALA A 72 -0.97 -18.43 0.14
N PHE A 73 -1.40 -19.68 -0.02
CA PHE A 73 -0.66 -20.65 -0.83
C PHE A 73 -0.73 -20.32 -2.32
N ARG A 74 -1.91 -19.93 -2.82
CA ARG A 74 -2.05 -19.47 -4.21
C ARG A 74 -1.17 -18.26 -4.50
N ALA A 75 -1.14 -17.26 -3.62
CA ALA A 75 -0.26 -16.10 -3.73
C ALA A 75 1.21 -16.50 -3.73
N PHE A 76 1.61 -17.42 -2.84
CA PHE A 76 2.97 -17.93 -2.80
C PHE A 76 3.37 -18.53 -4.15
N VAL A 77 2.56 -19.45 -4.70
CA VAL A 77 2.84 -20.10 -5.99
C VAL A 77 2.76 -19.11 -7.15
N ALA A 78 1.72 -18.28 -7.21
CA ALA A 78 1.51 -17.29 -8.26
C ALA A 78 2.64 -16.26 -8.33
N SER A 79 3.35 -15.98 -7.23
CA SER A 79 4.50 -15.07 -7.24
C SER A 79 5.77 -15.66 -7.88
N LYS A 80 5.78 -16.97 -8.22
CA LYS A 80 6.96 -17.70 -8.71
C LYS A 80 6.89 -17.95 -10.21
N THR A 81 8.05 -17.95 -10.85
CA THR A 81 8.20 -18.30 -12.26
C THR A 81 7.77 -19.76 -12.49
N PRO A 82 6.73 -20.02 -13.33
CA PRO A 82 6.14 -21.35 -13.44
C PRO A 82 7.09 -22.45 -13.92
N TRP A 83 7.95 -22.16 -14.90
CA TRP A 83 8.86 -23.12 -15.53
C TRP A 83 10.16 -23.37 -14.75
N SER A 84 10.29 -22.80 -13.55
CA SER A 84 11.42 -23.03 -12.65
C SER A 84 10.98 -23.82 -11.43
N ASP A 85 11.88 -24.61 -10.86
CA ASP A 85 11.61 -25.30 -9.60
C ASP A 85 11.34 -24.29 -8.47
N ILE A 86 10.33 -24.58 -7.65
CA ILE A 86 9.90 -23.72 -6.55
C ILE A 86 10.37 -24.34 -5.24
N ARG A 87 11.25 -23.64 -4.52
CA ARG A 87 11.61 -24.01 -3.15
C ARG A 87 10.52 -23.55 -2.19
N PHE A 88 9.86 -24.50 -1.54
CA PHE A 88 8.88 -24.20 -0.50
C PHE A 88 9.57 -23.51 0.68
N SER A 89 8.94 -22.48 1.25
CA SER A 89 9.41 -21.84 2.48
C SER A 89 8.24 -21.35 3.33
N TRP A 90 8.22 -21.76 4.60
CA TRP A 90 7.20 -21.30 5.55
C TRP A 90 7.24 -19.78 5.75
N ARG A 91 8.44 -19.21 5.75
CA ARG A 91 8.66 -17.76 5.91
C ARG A 91 8.10 -16.97 4.73
N GLU A 92 8.30 -17.45 3.51
CA GLU A 92 7.77 -16.78 2.31
C GLU A 92 6.25 -16.92 2.18
N LEU A 93 5.70 -18.06 2.60
CA LEU A 93 4.27 -18.26 2.71
C LEU A 93 3.65 -17.29 3.73
N GLU A 94 4.26 -17.13 4.91
CA GLU A 94 3.83 -16.14 5.90
C GLU A 94 3.89 -14.71 5.33
N ASN A 95 4.94 -14.37 4.58
CA ASN A 95 5.03 -13.08 3.91
C ASN A 95 3.89 -12.89 2.88
N SER A 96 3.53 -13.94 2.14
CA SER A 96 2.40 -13.92 1.21
C SER A 96 1.08 -13.66 1.92
N PHE A 97 0.85 -14.31 3.07
CA PHE A 97 -0.30 -14.05 3.93
C PHE A 97 -0.32 -12.59 4.44
N ARG A 98 0.83 -12.04 4.88
CA ARG A 98 0.94 -10.64 5.29
C ARG A 98 0.61 -9.67 4.16
N LYS A 99 1.03 -9.97 2.91
CA LYS A 99 0.69 -9.17 1.73
C LYS A 99 -0.82 -9.17 1.47
N ILE A 100 -1.49 -10.32 1.55
CA ILE A 100 -2.95 -10.41 1.42
C ILE A 100 -3.66 -9.57 2.50
N ASN A 101 -3.16 -9.56 3.73
CA ASN A 101 -3.72 -8.70 4.77
C ASN A 101 -3.57 -7.21 4.46
N ILE A 102 -2.53 -6.79 3.74
CA ILE A 102 -2.41 -5.40 3.26
C ILE A 102 -3.56 -5.10 2.29
N ILE A 103 -3.82 -5.99 1.32
CA ILE A 103 -4.97 -5.88 0.40
C ILE A 103 -6.24 -5.68 1.22
N TRP A 104 -6.56 -6.61 2.13
CA TRP A 104 -7.72 -6.50 3.01
C TRP A 104 -7.84 -5.14 3.73
N ASN A 105 -6.72 -4.63 4.27
CA ASN A 105 -6.71 -3.33 4.96
C ASN A 105 -7.02 -2.15 4.03
N VAL A 106 -6.64 -2.20 2.75
CA VAL A 106 -7.01 -1.18 1.76
C VAL A 106 -8.52 -1.17 1.54
N TYR A 107 -9.15 -2.35 1.42
CA TYR A 107 -10.60 -2.44 1.24
C TYR A 107 -11.38 -2.09 2.52
N ALA A 108 -10.87 -2.51 3.69
CA ALA A 108 -11.43 -2.11 4.97
C ALA A 108 -11.39 -0.59 5.18
N PHE A 109 -10.35 0.09 4.66
CA PHE A 109 -10.31 1.55 4.65
C PHE A 109 -11.47 2.14 3.83
N LEU A 110 -11.77 1.62 2.65
CA LEU A 110 -12.93 2.09 1.88
C LEU A 110 -14.23 1.94 2.66
N GLY A 111 -14.47 0.76 3.25
CA GLY A 111 -15.68 0.50 4.05
C GLY A 111 -15.85 1.44 5.25
N LEU A 112 -14.73 1.86 5.88
CA LEU A 112 -14.78 2.76 7.04
C LEU A 112 -14.98 4.23 6.68
N TYR A 113 -14.37 4.69 5.57
CA TYR A 113 -14.31 6.12 5.26
C TYR A 113 -15.22 6.54 4.10
N CYS A 114 -15.65 5.60 3.26
CA CYS A 114 -16.34 5.89 1.99
C CYS A 114 -17.75 5.28 1.90
N SER A 115 -18.13 4.37 2.80
CA SER A 115 -19.43 3.65 2.78
C SER A 115 -20.67 4.54 2.90
N GLN A 116 -20.51 5.77 3.34
CA GLN A 116 -21.57 6.76 3.50
C GLN A 116 -21.90 7.54 2.21
N TYR A 117 -21.16 7.30 1.12
CA TYR A 117 -21.31 8.03 -0.14
C TYR A 117 -21.90 7.14 -1.23
N ASP A 118 -22.64 7.78 -2.14
CA ASP A 118 -23.06 7.16 -3.39
C ASP A 118 -21.85 7.12 -4.34
N LEU A 119 -21.21 5.95 -4.43
CA LEU A 119 -19.97 5.75 -5.17
C LEU A 119 -20.28 5.63 -6.65
N ASP A 120 -20.10 6.74 -7.37
CA ASP A 120 -20.38 6.85 -8.80
C ASP A 120 -19.09 7.05 -9.61
N GLU A 121 -18.75 6.08 -10.46
CA GLU A 121 -17.62 6.19 -11.40
C GLU A 121 -17.81 7.38 -12.36
N SER A 122 -19.05 7.72 -12.73
CA SER A 122 -19.36 8.82 -13.65
C SER A 122 -18.92 10.17 -13.09
N LEU A 123 -18.89 10.33 -11.76
CA LEU A 123 -18.40 11.53 -11.10
C LEU A 123 -16.91 11.75 -11.38
N VAL A 124 -16.11 10.69 -11.36
CA VAL A 124 -14.68 10.74 -11.68
C VAL A 124 -14.49 11.13 -13.14
N LEU A 125 -15.27 10.52 -14.04
CA LEU A 125 -15.20 10.79 -15.48
C LEU A 125 -15.55 12.24 -15.84
N LYS A 126 -16.54 12.83 -15.16
CA LYS A 126 -16.94 14.23 -15.35
C LYS A 126 -15.86 15.21 -14.89
N ASN A 127 -15.04 14.82 -13.92
CA ASN A 127 -14.03 15.67 -13.29
C ASN A 127 -12.60 15.35 -13.74
N LEU A 128 -12.38 14.54 -14.78
CA LEU A 128 -11.03 14.11 -15.21
C LEU A 128 -10.02 15.26 -15.35
N LYS A 129 -10.47 16.41 -15.88
CA LYS A 129 -9.61 17.59 -16.09
C LYS A 129 -9.36 18.41 -14.83
N SER A 130 -10.22 18.29 -13.83
CA SER A 130 -10.14 18.99 -12.55
C SER A 130 -9.58 18.11 -11.43
N LEU A 131 -9.26 16.83 -11.70
CA LEU A 131 -8.59 15.97 -10.74
C LEU A 131 -7.25 16.58 -10.33
N ASP A 132 -7.00 16.54 -9.03
CA ASP A 132 -5.69 16.86 -8.48
C ASP A 132 -4.60 15.96 -9.08
N PRO A 133 -3.34 16.41 -9.09
CA PRO A 133 -2.22 15.66 -9.65
C PRO A 133 -2.10 14.23 -9.13
N GLU A 134 -2.27 14.00 -7.82
CA GLU A 134 -2.18 12.65 -7.22
C GLU A 134 -3.31 11.72 -7.67
N ASP A 135 -4.51 12.27 -7.90
CA ASP A 135 -5.70 11.51 -8.30
C ASP A 135 -5.61 11.15 -9.78
N ARG A 136 -5.16 12.11 -10.60
CA ARG A 136 -4.89 11.90 -12.02
C ARG A 136 -3.77 10.89 -12.24
N TRP A 137 -2.70 10.97 -11.45
CA TRP A 137 -1.64 9.97 -11.44
C TRP A 137 -2.18 8.59 -11.10
N LEU A 138 -2.98 8.45 -10.03
CA LEU A 138 -3.51 7.16 -9.62
C LEU A 138 -4.37 6.54 -10.74
N LEU A 139 -5.21 7.35 -11.37
CA LEU A 139 -6.04 6.90 -12.48
C LEU A 139 -5.19 6.40 -13.65
N SER A 140 -4.22 7.21 -14.10
CA SER A 140 -3.28 6.85 -15.17
C SER A 140 -2.54 5.56 -14.85
N ARG A 141 -1.99 5.46 -13.63
CA ARG A 141 -1.27 4.28 -13.18
C ARG A 141 -2.16 3.04 -13.17
N THR A 142 -3.42 3.16 -12.75
CA THR A 142 -4.38 2.05 -12.75
C THR A 142 -4.61 1.51 -14.16
N GLU A 143 -4.83 2.39 -15.14
CA GLU A 143 -5.04 2.01 -16.54
C GLU A 143 -3.79 1.37 -17.15
N ARG A 144 -2.60 1.91 -16.82
CA ARG A 144 -1.33 1.30 -17.22
C ARG A 144 -1.17 -0.10 -16.64
N VAL A 145 -1.48 -0.30 -15.35
CA VAL A 145 -1.43 -1.63 -14.72
C VAL A 145 -2.41 -2.59 -15.39
N ILE A 146 -3.64 -2.16 -15.71
CA ILE A 146 -4.62 -3.01 -16.43
C ILE A 146 -4.03 -3.51 -17.76
N ARG A 147 -3.41 -2.61 -18.54
CA ARG A 147 -2.76 -2.94 -19.81
C ARG A 147 -1.57 -3.89 -19.63
N GLU A 148 -0.68 -3.58 -18.70
CA GLU A 148 0.53 -4.39 -18.43
C GLU A 148 0.17 -5.80 -17.93
N VAL A 149 -0.78 -5.90 -16.99
CA VAL A 149 -1.25 -7.19 -16.46
C VAL A 149 -1.90 -8.03 -17.55
N ARG A 150 -2.74 -7.41 -18.40
CA ARG A 150 -3.34 -8.10 -19.55
C ARG A 150 -2.27 -8.67 -20.47
N ASN A 151 -1.31 -7.85 -20.91
CA ASN A 151 -0.25 -8.29 -21.79
C ASN A 151 0.53 -9.48 -21.19
N LYS A 152 0.85 -9.41 -19.89
CA LYS A 152 1.51 -10.51 -19.19
C LYS A 152 0.66 -11.78 -19.11
N MET A 153 -0.66 -11.67 -18.95
CA MET A 153 -1.56 -12.82 -18.98
C MET A 153 -1.64 -13.45 -20.38
N ASP A 154 -1.73 -12.62 -21.43
CA ASP A 154 -1.79 -13.07 -22.84
C ASP A 154 -0.50 -13.77 -23.29
N GLU A 155 0.64 -13.30 -22.78
CA GLU A 155 1.97 -13.91 -22.96
C GLU A 155 2.20 -15.16 -22.11
N LEU A 156 1.24 -15.58 -21.29
CA LEU A 156 1.39 -16.69 -20.33
C LEU A 156 2.49 -16.45 -19.28
N HIS A 157 2.62 -15.21 -18.82
CA HIS A 157 3.49 -14.76 -17.72
C HIS A 157 2.67 -14.39 -16.47
N PRO A 158 1.88 -15.33 -15.88
CA PRO A 158 0.96 -15.02 -14.78
C PRO A 158 1.68 -14.53 -13.51
N HIS A 159 2.93 -14.94 -13.32
CA HIS A 159 3.73 -14.55 -12.17
C HIS A 159 4.18 -13.09 -12.20
N GLU A 160 4.50 -12.57 -13.39
CA GLU A 160 4.80 -11.15 -13.58
C GLU A 160 3.52 -10.33 -13.42
N ALA A 161 2.40 -10.79 -14.01
CA ALA A 161 1.08 -10.16 -13.84
C ALA A 161 0.70 -10.05 -12.35
N PHE A 162 0.82 -11.14 -11.59
CA PHE A 162 0.49 -11.16 -10.17
C PHE A 162 1.43 -10.28 -9.33
N ASN A 163 2.74 -10.34 -9.57
CA ASN A 163 3.70 -9.53 -8.84
C ASN A 163 3.51 -8.03 -9.12
N LEU A 164 3.19 -7.66 -10.37
CA LEU A 164 2.85 -6.28 -10.75
C LEU A 164 1.59 -5.78 -10.01
N LEU A 165 0.52 -6.59 -9.98
CA LEU A 165 -0.70 -6.26 -9.22
C LEU A 165 -0.43 -6.09 -7.72
N LEU A 166 0.34 -7.01 -7.14
CA LEU A 166 0.70 -6.91 -5.73
C LEU A 166 1.53 -5.67 -5.44
N ASP A 167 2.47 -5.33 -6.32
CA ASP A 167 3.29 -4.12 -6.18
C ASP A 167 2.43 -2.86 -6.23
N PHE A 168 1.52 -2.76 -7.21
CA PHE A 168 0.56 -1.66 -7.31
C PHE A 168 -0.29 -1.52 -6.04
N VAL A 169 -0.90 -2.61 -5.54
CA VAL A 169 -1.73 -2.53 -4.33
C VAL A 169 -0.91 -2.15 -3.09
N ILE A 170 0.32 -2.65 -2.97
CA ILE A 170 1.13 -2.42 -1.77
C ILE A 170 1.77 -1.04 -1.80
N ASN A 171 2.45 -0.69 -2.89
CA ASN A 171 3.29 0.50 -2.98
C ASN A 171 2.48 1.72 -3.44
N ASP A 172 1.73 1.61 -4.53
CA ASP A 172 1.00 2.74 -5.09
C ASP A 172 -0.31 3.02 -4.31
N LEU A 173 -1.10 1.99 -3.98
CA LEU A 173 -2.34 2.19 -3.22
C LEU A 173 -2.09 2.30 -1.71
N SER A 174 -1.67 1.22 -1.07
CA SER A 174 -1.65 1.13 0.40
C SER A 174 -0.63 2.07 1.03
N ARG A 175 0.61 2.04 0.54
CA ARG A 175 1.70 2.83 1.12
C ARG A 175 1.65 4.26 0.66
N LEU A 176 1.20 4.59 -0.54
CA LEU A 176 1.26 5.96 -1.05
C LEU A 176 -0.12 6.62 -1.02
N TYR A 177 -1.01 6.22 -1.92
CA TYR A 177 -2.23 6.97 -2.18
C TYR A 177 -3.22 6.97 -1.00
N ILE A 178 -3.38 5.87 -0.26
CA ILE A 178 -4.26 5.82 0.93
C ILE A 178 -3.87 6.88 1.97
N ARG A 179 -2.58 7.21 2.09
CA ARG A 179 -2.13 8.28 3.01
C ARG A 179 -2.53 9.66 2.51
N ILE A 180 -2.50 9.87 1.19
CA ILE A 180 -2.94 11.10 0.51
C ILE A 180 -4.46 11.23 0.62
N ALA A 181 -5.20 10.18 0.28
CA ALA A 181 -6.65 10.10 0.37
C ALA A 181 -7.16 10.42 1.78
N ARG A 182 -6.46 9.98 2.84
CA ARG A 182 -6.84 10.32 4.23
C ARG A 182 -6.87 11.82 4.51
N GLU A 183 -5.94 12.58 3.92
CA GLU A 183 -5.92 14.03 4.07
C GLU A 183 -7.06 14.64 3.27
N LYS A 184 -7.22 14.24 2.00
CA LYS A 184 -8.30 14.72 1.13
C LYS A 184 -9.71 14.40 1.65
N LEU A 185 -9.87 13.27 2.33
CA LEU A 185 -11.13 12.87 2.95
C LEU A 185 -11.52 13.76 4.15
N ARG A 186 -10.63 14.67 4.59
CA ARG A 186 -10.93 15.69 5.59
C ARG A 186 -11.26 17.05 4.98
N SER A 187 -11.12 17.19 3.66
CA SER A 187 -11.39 18.43 2.92
C SER A 187 -12.89 18.68 2.71
N SER A 188 -13.29 19.34 1.62
CA SER A 188 -14.68 19.64 1.29
C SER A 188 -15.51 18.38 1.03
N GLU A 189 -16.84 18.47 1.10
CA GLU A 189 -17.73 17.35 0.80
C GLU A 189 -17.59 16.87 -0.66
N GLU A 190 -17.38 17.80 -1.59
CA GLU A 190 -17.18 17.51 -3.01
C GLU A 190 -15.90 16.70 -3.25
N GLU A 191 -14.77 17.14 -2.68
CA GLU A 191 -13.48 16.45 -2.78
C GLU A 191 -13.55 15.04 -2.16
N ARG A 192 -14.22 14.92 -1.01
CA ARG A 192 -14.48 13.62 -0.36
C ARG A 192 -15.21 12.65 -1.28
N LYS A 193 -16.26 13.11 -1.97
CA LYS A 193 -17.02 12.27 -2.91
C LYS A 193 -16.17 11.84 -4.10
N ILE A 194 -15.41 12.76 -4.70
CA ILE A 194 -14.54 12.47 -5.84
C ILE A 194 -13.48 11.42 -5.47
N VAL A 195 -12.77 11.62 -4.37
CA VAL A 195 -11.72 10.69 -3.89
C VAL A 195 -12.31 9.33 -3.53
N SER A 196 -13.49 9.31 -2.90
CA SER A 196 -14.19 8.06 -2.56
C SER A 196 -14.59 7.27 -3.82
N SER A 197 -15.17 7.96 -4.81
CA SER A 197 -15.52 7.34 -6.10
C SER A 197 -14.29 6.85 -6.87
N LEU A 198 -13.19 7.61 -6.86
CA LEU A 198 -11.95 7.20 -7.50
C LEU A 198 -11.36 5.94 -6.84
N LEU A 199 -11.28 5.92 -5.50
CA LEU A 199 -10.84 4.74 -4.77
C LEU A 199 -11.74 3.52 -5.05
N PHE A 200 -13.06 3.69 -5.07
CA PHE A 200 -13.99 2.63 -5.41
C PHE A 200 -13.71 2.05 -6.79
N MET A 201 -13.63 2.91 -7.81
CA MET A 201 -13.35 2.51 -9.20
C MET A 201 -12.02 1.74 -9.31
N VAL A 202 -10.95 2.29 -8.74
CA VAL A 202 -9.61 1.68 -8.78
C VAL A 202 -9.59 0.34 -8.06
N LEU A 203 -10.18 0.26 -6.87
CA LEU A 203 -10.20 -0.96 -6.07
C LEU A 203 -11.08 -2.05 -6.69
N LYS A 204 -12.23 -1.70 -7.27
CA LYS A 204 -13.11 -2.67 -7.94
C LYS A 204 -12.41 -3.31 -9.14
N ARG A 205 -11.77 -2.50 -10.00
CA ARG A 205 -10.99 -3.00 -11.15
C ARG A 205 -9.80 -3.86 -10.72
N THR A 206 -9.10 -3.43 -9.67
CA THR A 206 -7.98 -4.19 -9.10
C THR A 206 -8.45 -5.54 -8.53
N LEU A 207 -9.62 -5.58 -7.91
CA LEU A 207 -10.19 -6.81 -7.33
C LEU A 207 -10.52 -7.84 -8.41
N VAL A 208 -11.07 -7.39 -9.55
CA VAL A 208 -11.35 -8.26 -10.71
C VAL A 208 -10.06 -8.88 -11.24
N MET A 209 -8.99 -8.08 -11.39
CA MET A 209 -7.69 -8.60 -11.85
C MET A 209 -7.02 -9.55 -10.85
N LEU A 210 -7.26 -9.37 -9.54
CA LEU A 210 -6.76 -10.27 -8.50
C LEU A 210 -7.57 -11.58 -8.38
N ALA A 211 -8.82 -11.62 -8.85
CA ALA A 211 -9.73 -12.75 -8.64
C ALA A 211 -9.20 -14.10 -9.17
N PRO A 212 -8.53 -14.19 -10.34
CA PRO A 212 -7.92 -15.44 -10.79
C PRO A 212 -6.82 -15.95 -9.85
N PHE A 213 -6.15 -15.06 -9.13
CA PHE A 213 -5.06 -15.40 -8.22
C PHE A 213 -5.56 -15.68 -6.80
N LEU A 214 -6.46 -14.85 -6.28
CA LEU A 214 -6.89 -14.84 -4.88
C LEU A 214 -8.43 -14.95 -4.74
N PRO A 215 -9.05 -16.01 -5.26
CA PRO A 215 -10.49 -16.07 -5.49
C PRO A 215 -11.36 -15.95 -4.24
N PHE A 216 -10.87 -16.37 -3.06
CA PHE A 216 -11.68 -16.38 -1.85
C PHE A 216 -11.73 -15.00 -1.19
N VAL A 217 -10.58 -14.33 -1.06
CA VAL A 217 -10.50 -12.98 -0.49
C VAL A 217 -11.14 -11.96 -1.43
N THR A 218 -10.97 -12.12 -2.76
CA THR A 218 -11.60 -11.20 -3.72
C THR A 218 -13.11 -11.32 -3.71
N GLU A 219 -13.65 -12.54 -3.69
CA GLU A 219 -15.10 -12.78 -3.60
C GLU A 219 -15.66 -12.21 -2.30
N LYS A 220 -15.00 -12.46 -1.15
CA LYS A 220 -15.45 -11.94 0.13
C LYS A 220 -15.52 -10.42 0.16
N ILE A 221 -14.45 -9.76 -0.28
CA ILE A 221 -14.38 -8.30 -0.35
C ILE A 221 -15.45 -7.75 -1.30
N TYR A 222 -15.66 -8.43 -2.43
CA TYR A 222 -16.66 -8.03 -3.41
C TYR A 222 -18.06 -8.01 -2.81
N GLN A 223 -18.47 -9.13 -2.19
CA GLN A 223 -19.77 -9.25 -1.54
C GLN A 223 -19.98 -8.23 -0.41
N GLU A 224 -18.95 -8.01 0.41
CA GLU A 224 -19.10 -7.20 1.63
C GLU A 224 -19.01 -5.69 1.36
N SER A 225 -18.36 -5.24 0.28
CA SER A 225 -18.01 -3.81 0.15
C SER A 225 -17.95 -3.24 -1.27
N MET A 226 -18.02 -4.04 -2.33
CA MET A 226 -17.85 -3.54 -3.71
C MET A 226 -19.02 -3.80 -4.65
N ARG A 227 -19.82 -4.83 -4.36
CA ARG A 227 -20.94 -5.23 -5.19
C ARG A 227 -22.06 -4.18 -5.13
N GLN A 228 -22.41 -3.62 -6.29
CA GLN A 228 -23.58 -2.78 -6.50
C GLN A 228 -24.75 -3.63 -7.03
N GLU A 229 -25.96 -3.09 -6.98
CA GLU A 229 -27.17 -3.82 -7.38
C GLU A 229 -27.15 -4.27 -8.85
N SER A 230 -26.56 -3.45 -9.73
CA SER A 230 -26.36 -3.74 -11.15
C SER A 230 -25.26 -4.77 -11.44
N ASP A 231 -24.42 -5.07 -10.46
CA ASP A 231 -23.29 -5.96 -10.68
C ASP A 231 -23.72 -7.44 -10.62
N PRO A 232 -23.01 -8.34 -11.34
CA PRO A 232 -23.18 -9.78 -11.24
C PRO A 232 -23.16 -10.30 -9.80
N GLU A 233 -23.71 -11.50 -9.59
CA GLU A 233 -23.76 -12.11 -8.27
C GLU A 233 -22.37 -12.35 -7.69
N SER A 234 -21.39 -12.78 -8.49
CA SER A 234 -20.02 -13.08 -8.06
C SER A 234 -18.99 -12.26 -8.84
N ILE A 235 -17.86 -11.96 -8.22
CA ILE A 235 -16.76 -11.27 -8.91
C ILE A 235 -16.21 -12.10 -10.07
N HIS A 236 -16.33 -13.42 -9.99
CA HIS A 236 -15.87 -14.34 -11.04
C HIS A 236 -16.76 -14.30 -12.29
N MET A 237 -17.88 -13.57 -12.24
CA MET A 237 -18.75 -13.27 -13.39
C MET A 237 -18.52 -11.86 -13.97
N MET A 238 -17.63 -11.07 -13.37
CA MET A 238 -17.26 -9.76 -13.89
C MET A 238 -16.45 -9.92 -15.18
N SER A 239 -16.66 -8.99 -16.12
CA SER A 239 -15.78 -8.88 -17.28
C SER A 239 -14.41 -8.35 -16.85
N TRP A 240 -13.37 -8.81 -17.52
CA TRP A 240 -12.02 -8.28 -17.32
C TRP A 240 -12.01 -6.77 -17.68
N PRO A 241 -11.33 -5.91 -16.90
CA PRO A 241 -11.30 -4.49 -17.20
C PRO A 241 -10.52 -4.20 -18.50
N GLU A 242 -11.11 -3.37 -19.36
CA GLU A 242 -10.49 -2.84 -20.57
C GLU A 242 -9.65 -1.60 -20.25
N PRO A 243 -8.36 -1.55 -20.63
CA PRO A 243 -7.55 -0.36 -20.40
C PRO A 243 -8.05 0.80 -21.26
N ARG A 244 -8.10 1.98 -20.66
CA ARG A 244 -8.50 3.22 -21.34
C ARG A 244 -7.28 4.09 -21.63
N ASP A 245 -6.80 4.03 -22.87
CA ASP A 245 -5.63 4.81 -23.30
C ASP A 245 -5.85 6.33 -23.16
N ASP A 246 -7.10 6.81 -23.21
CA ASP A 246 -7.46 8.22 -23.02
C ASP A 246 -7.26 8.73 -21.57
N MET A 247 -7.08 7.79 -20.63
CA MET A 247 -6.81 8.07 -19.22
C MET A 247 -5.36 7.82 -18.82
N ILE A 248 -4.54 7.33 -19.76
CA ILE A 248 -3.10 7.15 -19.56
C ILE A 248 -2.40 8.47 -19.88
N ASP A 249 -1.75 9.04 -18.88
CA ASP A 249 -1.00 10.29 -18.91
C ASP A 249 0.47 9.98 -18.57
N ASP A 250 1.30 9.83 -19.60
CA ASP A 250 2.72 9.54 -19.43
C ASP A 250 3.45 10.69 -18.69
N GLU A 251 3.02 11.95 -18.89
CA GLU A 251 3.67 13.11 -18.27
C GLU A 251 3.46 13.11 -16.75
N ILE A 252 2.24 12.85 -16.26
CA ILE A 252 1.98 12.83 -14.81
C ILE A 252 2.67 11.64 -14.13
N GLU A 253 2.85 10.53 -14.84
CA GLU A 253 3.58 9.37 -14.33
C GLU A 253 5.08 9.64 -14.24
N GLU A 254 5.70 10.23 -15.27
CA GLU A 254 7.10 10.64 -15.23
C GLU A 254 7.37 11.66 -14.11
N GLU A 255 6.46 12.62 -13.92
CA GLU A 255 6.54 13.60 -12.84
C GLU A 255 6.41 12.95 -11.45
N MET A 256 5.51 11.96 -11.30
CA MET A 256 5.38 11.23 -10.04
C MET A 256 6.66 10.42 -9.73
N GLU A 257 7.26 9.77 -10.72
CA GLU A 257 8.52 9.05 -10.52
C GLU A 257 9.66 10.00 -10.14
N ALA A 258 9.72 11.20 -10.74
CA ALA A 258 10.65 12.25 -10.30
C ALA A 258 10.38 12.71 -8.84
N ALA A 259 9.11 12.81 -8.44
CA ALA A 259 8.74 13.13 -7.06
C ALA A 259 9.11 12.02 -6.07
N LYS A 260 8.90 10.74 -6.44
CA LYS A 260 9.32 9.58 -5.64
C LYS A 260 10.84 9.54 -5.46
N ALA A 261 11.62 9.79 -6.52
CA ALA A 261 13.08 9.89 -6.42
C ALA A 261 13.53 10.99 -5.44
N LEU A 262 12.86 12.15 -5.46
CA LEU A 262 13.12 13.22 -4.49
C LEU A 262 12.74 12.81 -3.05
N LEU A 263 11.63 12.08 -2.85
CA LEU A 263 11.26 11.56 -1.54
C LEU A 263 12.29 10.57 -0.99
N GLU A 264 12.89 9.74 -1.85
CA GLU A 264 13.99 8.86 -1.47
C GLU A 264 15.22 9.68 -1.05
N ALA A 265 15.59 10.70 -1.81
CA ALA A 265 16.66 11.63 -1.44
C ALA A 265 16.38 12.33 -0.09
N ILE A 266 15.14 12.74 0.18
CA ILE A 266 14.72 13.30 1.49
C ILE A 266 14.92 12.27 2.60
N ASN A 267 14.53 11.02 2.39
CA ASN A 267 14.71 9.97 3.39
C ASN A 267 16.19 9.66 3.64
N MET A 268 17.03 9.67 2.61
CA MET A 268 18.48 9.53 2.73
C MET A 268 19.12 10.69 3.50
N ALA A 269 18.70 11.93 3.20
CA ALA A 269 19.17 13.13 3.89
C ALA A 269 18.76 13.11 5.38
N ARG A 270 17.54 12.65 5.69
CA ARG A 270 17.06 12.41 7.06
C ARG A 270 17.90 11.36 7.77
N ALA A 271 18.15 10.21 7.14
CA ALA A 271 18.93 9.13 7.72
C ALA A 271 20.36 9.57 8.05
N SER A 272 21.01 10.30 7.12
CA SER A 272 22.35 10.86 7.30
C SER A 272 22.43 11.85 8.45
N ALA A 273 21.39 12.67 8.62
CA ALA A 273 21.25 13.59 9.75
C ALA A 273 20.72 12.93 11.04
N LYS A 274 20.45 11.61 11.04
CA LYS A 274 19.82 10.86 12.13
C LYS A 274 18.48 11.44 12.59
N ILE A 275 17.73 12.05 11.67
CA ILE A 275 16.41 12.62 11.91
C ILE A 275 15.33 11.57 11.62
N LYS A 276 14.44 11.38 12.59
CA LYS A 276 13.34 10.42 12.48
C LYS A 276 12.27 10.94 11.49
N LYS A 277 11.68 10.07 10.66
CA LYS A 277 10.66 10.45 9.65
C LYS A 277 9.47 11.25 10.21
N ARG A 278 9.07 10.94 11.45
CA ARG A 278 7.98 11.62 12.17
C ARG A 278 8.28 13.08 12.56
N GLN A 279 9.56 13.47 12.59
CA GLN A 279 9.96 14.84 12.85
C GLN A 279 9.64 15.67 11.61
N PRO A 280 8.69 16.62 11.67
CA PRO A 280 8.42 17.48 10.52
C PRO A 280 9.63 18.38 10.27
N LEU A 281 9.90 18.68 9.00
CA LEU A 281 11.00 19.57 8.62
C LEU A 281 10.44 20.79 7.91
N LYS A 282 11.07 21.94 8.14
CA LYS A 282 10.58 23.24 7.66
C LYS A 282 10.55 23.31 6.15
N ARG A 283 11.66 22.95 5.50
CA ARG A 283 11.81 23.04 4.05
C ARG A 283 12.83 22.08 3.46
N ALA A 284 12.64 21.78 2.19
CA ALA A 284 13.62 21.15 1.32
C ALA A 284 13.83 22.05 0.10
N LEU A 285 15.09 22.34 -0.22
CA LEU A 285 15.47 23.13 -1.39
C LEU A 285 16.14 22.20 -2.40
N VAL A 286 15.74 22.31 -3.67
CA VAL A 286 16.19 21.40 -4.72
C VAL A 286 16.87 22.19 -5.83
N ALA A 287 18.17 22.03 -5.97
CA ALA A 287 18.93 22.58 -7.09
C ALA A 287 18.84 21.61 -8.27
N THR A 288 18.07 21.98 -9.30
CA THR A 288 17.84 21.12 -10.47
C THR A 288 17.63 21.90 -11.76
N THR A 289 18.13 21.35 -12.86
CA THR A 289 17.83 21.77 -14.24
C THR A 289 16.81 20.86 -14.92
N ASP A 290 16.46 19.72 -14.31
CA ASP A 290 15.52 18.75 -14.85
C ASP A 290 14.10 19.38 -14.92
N PRO A 291 13.51 19.53 -16.11
CA PRO A 291 12.21 20.16 -16.28
C PRO A 291 11.06 19.31 -15.71
N VAL A 292 11.19 17.97 -15.73
CA VAL A 292 10.20 17.04 -15.16
C VAL A 292 10.15 17.21 -13.65
N LEU A 293 11.32 17.26 -12.99
CA LEU A 293 11.38 17.48 -11.55
C LEU A 293 10.81 18.86 -11.16
N LYS A 294 11.06 19.90 -11.95
CA LYS A 294 10.45 21.23 -11.70
C LYS A 294 8.93 21.21 -11.76
N ARG A 295 8.34 20.49 -12.73
CA ARG A 295 6.88 20.32 -12.80
C ARG A 295 6.35 19.47 -11.64
N ALA A 296 7.05 18.40 -11.28
CA ALA A 296 6.72 17.56 -10.13
C ALA A 296 6.70 18.36 -8.82
N LEU A 297 7.67 19.24 -8.61
CA LEU A 297 7.73 20.15 -7.46
C LEU A 297 6.53 21.11 -7.37
N ALA A 298 5.99 21.53 -8.52
CA ALA A 298 4.83 22.40 -8.57
C ALA A 298 3.50 21.65 -8.34
N LYS A 299 3.42 20.39 -8.78
CA LYS A 299 2.20 19.57 -8.77
C LYS A 299 2.02 18.78 -7.46
N PHE A 300 3.07 18.14 -6.96
CA PHE A 300 2.98 17.14 -5.89
C PHE A 300 3.30 17.68 -4.48
N LEU A 301 2.85 18.89 -4.17
CA LEU A 301 3.11 19.53 -2.87
C LEU A 301 2.50 18.74 -1.70
N LEU A 302 1.29 18.21 -1.89
CA LEU A 302 0.60 17.41 -0.88
C LEU A 302 1.34 16.10 -0.61
N LEU A 303 1.81 15.44 -1.67
CA LEU A 303 2.66 14.26 -1.57
C LEU A 303 3.92 14.53 -0.71
N PHE A 304 4.68 15.60 -0.97
CA PHE A 304 5.88 15.90 -0.17
C PHE A 304 5.56 16.22 1.29
N LYS A 305 4.43 16.89 1.55
CA LYS A 305 3.96 17.17 2.90
C LYS A 305 3.68 15.88 3.67
N ILE A 306 2.99 14.91 3.04
CA ILE A 306 2.59 13.67 3.71
C ILE A 306 3.74 12.66 3.79
N GLU A 307 4.45 12.44 2.69
CA GLU A 307 5.47 11.40 2.59
C GLU A 307 6.85 11.87 3.06
N GLY A 308 7.24 13.08 2.68
CA GLY A 308 8.48 13.68 3.11
C GLY A 308 8.40 14.25 4.53
N ASN A 309 7.19 14.51 5.03
CA ASN A 309 6.94 15.27 6.26
C ASN A 309 7.73 16.59 6.26
N VAL A 310 7.71 17.26 5.11
CA VAL A 310 8.40 18.55 4.86
C VAL A 310 7.34 19.59 4.52
N SER A 311 7.30 20.70 5.25
CA SER A 311 6.25 21.71 5.09
C SER A 311 6.33 22.48 3.78
N LYS A 312 7.53 22.61 3.20
CA LYS A 312 7.74 23.34 1.94
C LYS A 312 8.84 22.70 1.12
N VAL A 313 8.57 22.45 -0.17
CA VAL A 313 9.60 21.98 -1.11
C VAL A 313 9.69 22.98 -2.25
N GLN A 314 10.89 23.47 -2.57
CA GLN A 314 11.08 24.51 -3.59
C GLN A 314 12.32 24.25 -4.43
N ALA A 315 12.24 24.61 -5.72
CA ALA A 315 13.41 24.66 -6.59
C ALA A 315 14.26 25.91 -6.29
N ILE A 316 15.58 25.77 -6.39
CA ILE A 316 16.55 26.87 -6.33
C ILE A 316 17.51 26.79 -7.53
N SER A 317 18.23 27.88 -7.81
CA SER A 317 19.27 27.89 -8.85
C SER A 317 20.43 26.96 -8.47
N GLN A 318 21.09 26.34 -9.46
CA GLN A 318 22.23 25.44 -9.19
C GLN A 318 23.42 26.15 -8.54
N ASP A 319 23.64 27.41 -8.87
CA ASP A 319 24.74 28.20 -8.30
C ASP A 319 24.43 28.72 -6.89
N GLN A 320 23.19 28.56 -6.44
CA GLN A 320 22.76 29.05 -5.14
C GLN A 320 23.06 28.01 -4.06
N ARG A 321 24.02 28.30 -3.19
CA ARG A 321 24.23 27.54 -1.96
C ARG A 321 23.38 28.15 -0.85
N PRO A 322 22.34 27.46 -0.34
CA PRO A 322 21.47 28.04 0.67
C PRO A 322 22.22 28.20 2.00
N GLU A 323 22.02 29.34 2.65
CA GLU A 323 22.53 29.60 4.00
C GLU A 323 21.68 28.87 5.05
N GLY A 324 22.35 28.25 6.02
CA GLY A 324 21.71 27.52 7.11
C GLY A 324 22.29 26.12 7.32
N ARG A 325 21.67 25.33 8.19
CA ARG A 325 22.09 23.97 8.49
C ARG A 325 21.31 22.97 7.64
N PHE A 326 21.94 22.45 6.60
CA PHE A 326 21.33 21.50 5.67
C PHE A 326 22.02 20.14 5.71
N SER A 327 21.24 19.07 5.55
CA SER A 327 21.71 17.76 5.10
C SER A 327 21.64 17.74 3.58
N VAL A 328 22.74 17.41 2.91
CA VAL A 328 22.86 17.49 1.45
C VAL A 328 22.96 16.10 0.85
N VAL A 329 22.15 15.83 -0.17
CA VAL A 329 22.18 14.58 -0.93
C VAL A 329 22.14 14.90 -2.42
N GLU A 330 23.09 14.35 -3.17
CA GLU A 330 23.06 14.34 -4.62
C GLU A 330 22.30 13.10 -5.11
N PHE A 331 21.50 13.27 -6.15
CA PHE A 331 20.74 12.20 -6.78
C PHE A 331 20.58 12.50 -8.27
N ASP A 332 20.09 11.54 -9.03
CA ASP A 332 20.11 11.55 -10.50
C ASP A 332 19.50 12.80 -11.16
N LYS A 333 18.57 13.47 -10.47
CA LYS A 333 17.86 14.65 -10.98
C LYS A 333 18.28 15.97 -10.34
N GLY A 334 19.30 16.00 -9.48
CA GLY A 334 19.84 17.23 -8.91
C GLY A 334 20.41 17.09 -7.50
N THR A 335 20.48 18.21 -6.78
CA THR A 335 21.00 18.26 -5.41
C THR A 335 19.90 18.71 -4.45
N LEU A 336 19.66 17.90 -3.42
CA LEU A 336 18.74 18.20 -2.33
C LEU A 336 19.49 18.85 -1.16
N TYR A 337 18.97 19.97 -0.68
CA TYR A 337 19.34 20.60 0.58
C TYR A 337 18.14 20.48 1.54
N LEU A 338 18.20 19.54 2.48
CA LEU A 338 17.17 19.33 3.48
C LEU A 338 17.47 20.14 4.74
N ASP A 339 16.59 21.06 5.12
CA ASP A 339 16.76 21.91 6.30
C ASP A 339 16.66 21.04 7.56
N ILE A 340 17.74 20.98 8.34
CA ILE A 340 17.84 20.16 9.55
C ILE A 340 17.84 21.00 10.83
N GLU A 341 17.52 22.29 10.72
CA GLU A 341 17.33 23.14 11.88
C GLU A 341 16.04 22.73 12.62
N ILE A 342 16.20 22.31 13.88
CA ILE A 342 15.09 21.95 14.75
C ILE A 342 14.68 23.21 15.51
N THR A 343 13.66 23.90 15.01
CA THR A 343 13.05 25.01 15.74
C THR A 343 12.13 24.48 16.85
N PRO A 344 11.77 25.30 17.86
CA PRO A 344 10.83 24.89 18.90
C PRO A 344 9.49 24.37 18.36
N GLU A 345 8.98 24.97 17.27
CA GLU A 345 7.73 24.55 16.61
C GLU A 345 7.87 23.16 15.97
N VAL A 346 9.01 22.93 15.31
CA VAL A 346 9.34 21.64 14.70
C VAL A 346 9.45 20.56 15.78
N LEU A 347 10.13 20.84 16.89
CA LEU A 347 10.23 19.93 18.04
C LEU A 347 8.85 19.60 18.62
N ALA A 348 8.00 20.61 18.82
CA ALA A 348 6.64 20.44 19.33
C ALA A 348 5.78 19.54 18.43
N ALA A 349 5.81 19.76 17.11
CA ALA A 349 5.07 18.96 16.16
C ALA A 349 5.57 17.49 16.10
N GLY A 350 6.88 17.28 16.26
CA GLY A 350 7.48 15.94 16.38
C GLY A 350 7.02 15.19 17.62
N LEU A 351 7.02 15.85 18.78
CA LEU A 351 6.51 15.29 20.04
C LEU A 351 5.01 14.96 19.93
N ALA A 352 4.20 15.84 19.33
CA ALA A 352 2.78 15.60 19.08
C ALA A 352 2.56 14.34 18.22
N ALA A 353 3.38 14.13 17.19
CA ALA A 353 3.32 12.93 16.35
C ALA A 353 3.68 11.65 17.12
N ASP A 354 4.68 11.70 18.00
CA ASP A 354 5.02 10.58 18.87
C ASP A 354 3.90 10.26 19.86
N ILE A 355 3.30 11.28 20.49
CA ILE A 355 2.14 11.12 21.38
C ILE A 355 0.98 10.44 20.65
N ARG A 356 0.60 10.90 19.45
CA ARG A 356 -0.45 10.27 18.63
C ARG A 356 -0.17 8.78 18.43
N ARG A 357 1.07 8.45 18.08
CA ARG A 357 1.46 7.06 17.84
C ARG A 357 1.36 6.21 19.10
N ARG A 358 1.79 6.71 20.25
CA ARG A 358 1.69 5.97 21.52
C ARG A 358 0.24 5.73 21.93
N ILE A 359 -0.63 6.70 21.74
CA ILE A 359 -2.07 6.53 21.97
C ILE A 359 -2.62 5.44 21.03
N GLN A 360 -2.26 5.45 19.75
CA GLN A 360 -2.72 4.43 18.79
C GLN A 360 -2.15 3.02 19.11
N GLU A 361 -0.90 2.93 19.56
CA GLU A 361 -0.31 1.67 20.04
C GLU A 361 -1.10 1.12 21.23
N MET A 362 -1.41 1.97 22.22
CA MET A 362 -2.24 1.58 23.38
C MET A 362 -3.67 1.18 22.97
N ARG A 363 -4.29 1.86 22.00
CA ARG A 363 -5.62 1.47 21.46
C ARG A 363 -5.58 0.07 20.86
N LYS A 364 -4.52 -0.25 20.11
CA LYS A 364 -4.35 -1.56 19.48
C LYS A 364 -4.20 -2.66 20.52
N GLU A 365 -3.46 -2.41 21.61
CA GLU A 365 -3.32 -3.36 22.72
C GLU A 365 -4.63 -3.61 23.46
N LEU A 366 -5.47 -2.58 23.60
CA LEU A 366 -6.82 -2.69 24.17
C LEU A 366 -7.85 -3.31 23.20
N GLY A 367 -7.44 -3.68 21.99
CA GLY A 367 -8.32 -4.25 20.97
C GLY A 367 -9.38 -3.26 20.44
N LEU A 368 -9.18 -1.96 20.62
CA LEU A 368 -10.14 -0.93 20.23
C LEU A 368 -10.10 -0.69 18.72
N ARG A 369 -11.25 -0.83 18.07
CA ARG A 369 -11.49 -0.55 16.65
C ARG A 369 -11.59 0.95 16.43
N ARG A 370 -10.84 1.43 15.44
CA ARG A 370 -10.84 2.84 15.02
C ARG A 370 -12.19 3.19 14.37
N GLY A 371 -12.65 4.43 14.56
CA GLY A 371 -13.93 4.91 14.04
C GLY A 371 -15.18 4.41 14.77
N ILE A 372 -15.09 3.31 15.53
CA ILE A 372 -16.21 2.74 16.29
C ILE A 372 -16.12 3.14 17.76
N GLU A 373 -15.00 2.81 18.40
CA GLU A 373 -14.84 3.01 19.85
C GLU A 373 -14.08 4.30 20.12
N LYS A 374 -14.68 5.21 20.91
CA LYS A 374 -14.05 6.46 21.32
C LYS A 374 -13.34 6.28 22.67
N ILE A 375 -12.34 7.12 22.91
CA ILE A 375 -11.55 7.11 24.15
C ILE A 375 -11.51 8.50 24.79
N ASN A 376 -11.28 8.53 26.10
CA ASN A 376 -10.76 9.71 26.79
C ASN A 376 -9.27 9.51 27.07
N CYS A 377 -8.48 10.56 26.87
CA CYS A 377 -7.03 10.54 27.10
C CYS A 377 -6.60 11.60 28.12
N TRP A 378 -5.67 11.22 28.98
CA TRP A 378 -4.94 12.15 29.84
C TRP A 378 -3.45 11.96 29.63
N ILE A 379 -2.70 13.06 29.53
CA ILE A 379 -1.26 13.04 29.30
C ILE A 379 -0.60 13.87 30.39
N LEU A 380 0.23 13.22 31.19
CA LEU A 380 1.03 13.86 32.23
C LEU A 380 2.35 14.33 31.60
N LEU A 381 2.59 15.65 31.67
CA LEU A 381 3.75 16.33 31.09
C LEU A 381 4.30 17.36 32.07
N ASP A 382 5.57 17.72 31.93
CA ASP A 382 6.11 18.93 32.55
C ASP A 382 5.53 20.20 31.89
N SER A 383 5.59 21.34 32.59
CA SER A 383 4.97 22.59 32.13
C SER A 383 5.58 23.14 30.82
N GLU A 384 6.86 22.89 30.55
CA GLU A 384 7.49 23.31 29.28
C GLU A 384 6.90 22.51 28.11
N THR A 385 6.92 21.18 28.22
CA THR A 385 6.38 20.29 27.20
C THR A 385 4.87 20.48 27.00
N ARG A 386 4.12 20.75 28.08
CA ARG A 386 2.69 21.07 28.01
C ARG A 386 2.42 22.26 27.10
N ASN A 387 3.09 23.38 27.33
CA ASN A 387 2.91 24.60 26.54
C ASN A 387 3.26 24.39 25.06
N MET A 388 4.26 23.53 24.78
CA MET A 388 4.61 23.16 23.41
C MET A 388 3.53 22.33 22.71
N ILE A 389 2.86 21.41 23.43
CA ILE A 389 1.88 20.48 22.86
C ILE A 389 0.47 21.07 22.79
N GLU A 390 0.15 22.06 23.61
CA GLU A 390 -1.17 22.68 23.70
C GLU A 390 -1.76 23.09 22.33
N PRO A 391 -1.02 23.71 21.40
CA PRO A 391 -1.51 24.04 20.06
C PRO A 391 -1.93 22.81 19.21
N TYR A 392 -1.40 21.63 19.51
CA TYR A 392 -1.63 20.40 18.73
C TYR A 392 -2.75 19.53 19.30
N VAL A 393 -3.30 19.84 20.47
CA VAL A 393 -4.28 18.99 21.19
C VAL A 393 -5.49 18.63 20.31
N THR A 394 -6.07 19.61 19.63
CA THR A 394 -7.25 19.39 18.76
C THR A 394 -6.95 18.41 17.64
N SER A 395 -5.82 18.58 16.96
CA SER A 395 -5.36 17.65 15.92
C SER A 395 -5.11 16.25 16.47
N ILE A 396 -4.53 16.13 17.67
CA ILE A 396 -4.30 14.82 18.31
C ILE A 396 -5.64 14.14 18.60
N ILE A 397 -6.63 14.86 19.14
CA ILE A 397 -7.97 14.31 19.45
C ILE A 397 -8.61 13.68 18.21
N GLU A 398 -8.60 14.41 17.09
CA GLU A 398 -9.16 13.95 15.83
C GLU A 398 -8.41 12.73 15.29
N ASP A 399 -7.08 12.76 15.30
CA ASP A 399 -6.26 11.67 14.77
C ASP A 399 -6.37 10.37 15.57
N VAL A 400 -6.59 10.46 16.89
CA VAL A 400 -6.65 9.30 17.79
C VAL A 400 -8.07 8.83 18.11
N ASP A 401 -9.08 9.41 17.46
CA ASP A 401 -10.50 9.13 17.73
C ASP A 401 -10.82 9.28 19.23
N ALA A 402 -10.26 10.30 19.88
CA ALA A 402 -10.61 10.64 21.24
C ALA A 402 -11.87 11.51 21.26
N ARG A 403 -12.67 11.39 22.31
CA ARG A 403 -13.72 12.37 22.63
C ARG A 403 -13.14 13.56 23.38
N LYS A 404 -12.10 13.31 24.18
CA LYS A 404 -11.41 14.30 24.99
C LYS A 404 -9.95 13.91 25.18
N LEU A 405 -9.06 14.90 25.12
CA LEU A 405 -7.68 14.79 25.56
C LEU A 405 -7.41 15.93 26.55
N LYS A 406 -6.91 15.60 27.74
CA LYS A 406 -6.51 16.58 28.75
C LYS A 406 -5.00 16.48 29.02
N LEU A 407 -4.30 17.59 28.90
CA LEU A 407 -2.93 17.72 29.41
C LEU A 407 -3.02 18.01 30.91
N VAL A 408 -2.38 17.18 31.73
CA VAL A 408 -2.42 17.26 33.20
C VAL A 408 -1.02 17.43 33.76
N GLU A 409 -0.92 18.06 34.93
CA GLU A 409 0.34 18.21 35.67
C GLU A 409 0.39 17.35 36.92
N LYS A 410 -0.77 16.88 37.38
CA LYS A 410 -0.89 16.08 38.59
C LYS A 410 -1.72 14.83 38.36
N LEU A 411 -1.38 13.77 39.08
CA LEU A 411 -2.05 12.48 39.02
C LEU A 411 -3.50 12.56 39.50
N GLU A 412 -3.84 13.50 40.40
CA GLU A 412 -5.21 13.65 40.94
C GLU A 412 -6.25 14.07 39.88
N GLU A 413 -5.81 14.54 38.71
CA GLU A 413 -6.69 14.94 37.61
C GLU A 413 -7.16 13.76 36.73
N ILE A 414 -6.65 12.56 37.00
CA ILE A 414 -6.84 11.35 36.19
C ILE A 414 -7.89 10.45 36.85
N PRO A 415 -8.98 10.07 36.16
CA PRO A 415 -9.97 9.16 36.71
C PRO A 415 -9.41 7.77 36.99
N GLU A 416 -9.99 7.10 37.99
CA GLU A 416 -9.70 5.70 38.26
C GLU A 416 -10.14 4.77 37.12
N GLY A 417 -9.49 3.60 37.00
CA GLY A 417 -9.82 2.59 35.98
C GLY A 417 -9.29 2.89 34.58
N CYS A 418 -8.39 3.87 34.42
CA CYS A 418 -7.73 4.14 33.14
C CYS A 418 -6.55 3.17 32.89
N PHE A 419 -6.37 2.76 31.64
CA PHE A 419 -5.20 2.00 31.20
C PHE A 419 -4.00 2.94 31.03
N MET A 420 -2.90 2.69 31.73
CA MET A 420 -1.72 3.56 31.80
C MET A 420 -0.50 2.94 31.12
N LYS A 421 0.27 3.78 30.42
CA LYS A 421 1.65 3.47 30.03
C LYS A 421 2.55 4.68 30.12
N GLU A 422 3.81 4.42 30.48
CA GLU A 422 4.88 5.40 30.46
C GLU A 422 5.73 5.25 29.19
N TRP A 423 6.19 6.38 28.67
CA TRP A 423 6.96 6.47 27.44
C TRP A 423 8.12 7.45 27.61
N ASP A 424 9.26 7.11 27.01
CA ASP A 424 10.36 8.04 26.80
C ASP A 424 10.30 8.58 25.37
N LEU A 425 10.01 9.88 25.24
CA LEU A 425 9.95 10.60 23.97
C LEU A 425 11.08 11.63 23.92
N ASP A 426 12.19 11.24 23.28
CA ASP A 426 13.38 12.08 23.08
C ASP A 426 13.97 12.63 24.40
N GLY A 427 14.04 11.77 25.43
CA GLY A 427 14.58 12.10 26.74
C GLY A 427 13.55 12.69 27.72
N ARG A 428 12.30 12.87 27.27
CA ARG A 428 11.18 13.33 28.11
C ARG A 428 10.32 12.14 28.50
N ARG A 429 10.13 11.95 29.81
CA ARG A 429 9.19 10.95 30.33
C ARG A 429 7.78 11.49 30.26
N ILE A 430 6.90 10.75 29.58
CA ILE A 430 5.51 11.10 29.38
C ILE A 430 4.66 9.90 29.77
N SER A 431 3.66 10.12 30.61
CA SER A 431 2.71 9.08 31.01
C SER A 431 1.35 9.37 30.36
N ILE A 432 0.77 8.34 29.75
CA ILE A 432 -0.49 8.43 29.00
C ILE A 432 -1.49 7.47 29.63
N TRP A 433 -2.71 7.97 29.85
CA TRP A 433 -3.86 7.21 30.33
C TRP A 433 -4.96 7.21 29.29
N ILE A 434 -5.54 6.03 29.06
CA ILE A 434 -6.66 5.83 28.14
C ILE A 434 -7.82 5.20 28.91
N GLN A 435 -9.00 5.79 28.75
CA GLN A 435 -10.26 5.22 29.21
C GLN A 435 -11.15 4.93 28.00
N LYS A 436 -11.64 3.70 27.89
CA LYS A 436 -12.67 3.34 26.91
C LYS A 436 -13.98 4.03 27.29
N ILE A 437 -14.63 4.65 26.31
CA ILE A 437 -16.00 5.13 26.45
C ILE A 437 -16.91 3.96 26.06
N GLN A 438 -17.85 3.60 26.94
CA GLN A 438 -18.87 2.60 26.65
C GLN A 438 -19.82 3.05 25.55
#